data_AF-A0A972WTZ1-F1
#
_entry.id   AF-A0A972WTZ1-F1
#
_cell.length_a   1.000
_cell.length_b   1.000
_cell.length_c   1.000
_cell.angle_alpha   90.00
_cell.angle_beta   90.00
_cell.angle_gamma   90.00
#
_symmetry.space_group_name_H-M   'P 1'
#
loop_
_entity.id
_entity.type
_entity.pdbx_description
1 polymer ?
#
loop_
_entity_poly.entity_id
_entity_poly.type
_entity_poly.pdbx_seq_one_letter_code
_entity_poly.pdbx_strand_id
1 'polypeptide(L)'
;MNETSMVEIDPMDQRALGVLSETVNNELGPASIVAREVVRAYRSGRKADLRTASAAFDALPGWQRARIGDDATRRAKRLRARLLKGTARDWRELEKGGERIVIPAPPRFLRPRAPR
;
A
#
# COMPACT_ATOMS: atom_id res chain seq x y z
N MET A 1 -27.24 22.12 -3.11
CA MET A 1 -26.96 20.67 -3.16
C MET A 1 -25.57 20.49 -2.58
N ASN A 2 -25.46 19.91 -1.39
CA ASN A 2 -24.17 19.81 -0.68
C ASN A 2 -23.40 18.59 -1.19
N GLU A 3 -22.42 18.81 -2.08
CA GLU A 3 -21.34 17.86 -2.30
C GLU A 3 -20.54 17.76 -0.99
N THR A 4 -20.85 16.73 -0.21
CA THR A 4 -19.93 16.26 0.82
C THR A 4 -18.68 15.84 0.06
N SER A 5 -17.65 16.66 0.04
CA SER A 5 -16.34 16.33 -0.54
C SER A 5 -15.85 15.07 0.15
N MET A 6 -16.14 13.93 -0.45
CA MET A 6 -15.85 12.61 0.07
C MET A 6 -14.35 12.47 -0.04
N VAL A 7 -13.64 12.72 1.07
CA VAL A 7 -12.20 12.88 1.02
C VAL A 7 -11.56 11.55 0.63
N GLU A 8 -11.16 11.46 -0.64
CA GLU A 8 -10.54 10.27 -1.21
C GLU A 8 -9.10 10.10 -0.69
N ILE A 9 -8.65 8.85 -0.71
CA ILE A 9 -7.28 8.46 -0.40
C ILE A 9 -6.39 8.86 -1.58
N ASP A 10 -5.17 9.32 -1.29
CA ASP A 10 -4.17 9.63 -2.32
C ASP A 10 -3.89 8.38 -3.20
N PRO A 11 -3.76 8.50 -4.54
CA PRO A 11 -3.50 7.36 -5.43
C PRO A 11 -2.26 6.52 -5.07
N MET A 12 -1.29 7.11 -4.38
CA MET A 12 -0.13 6.38 -3.88
C MET A 12 -0.44 5.62 -2.58
N ASP A 13 -1.19 6.23 -1.65
CA ASP A 13 -1.65 5.55 -0.44
C ASP A 13 -2.58 4.38 -0.81
N GLN A 14 -3.39 4.55 -1.86
CA GLN A 14 -4.25 3.52 -2.43
C GLN A 14 -3.44 2.34 -2.99
N ARG A 15 -2.37 2.60 -3.74
CA ARG A 15 -1.46 1.55 -4.24
C ARG A 15 -0.75 0.82 -3.10
N ALA A 16 -0.32 1.57 -2.08
CA ALA A 16 0.27 0.98 -0.90
C ALA A 16 -0.70 0.10 -0.11
N LEU A 17 -1.95 0.53 0.04
CA LEU A 17 -3.03 -0.28 0.63
C LEU A 17 -3.25 -1.57 -0.14
N GLY A 18 -3.13 -1.55 -1.47
CA GLY A 18 -3.15 -2.77 -2.29
C GLY A 18 -2.10 -3.79 -1.85
N VAL A 19 -0.83 -3.37 -1.77
CA VAL A 19 0.27 -4.24 -1.31
C VAL A 19 0.07 -4.71 0.14
N LEU A 20 -0.38 -3.81 1.01
CA LEU A 20 -0.65 -4.13 2.41
C LEU A 20 -1.80 -5.14 2.54
N SER A 21 -2.88 -4.99 1.76
CA SER A 21 -4.04 -5.89 1.79
C SER A 21 -3.68 -7.32 1.41
N GLU A 22 -2.85 -7.52 0.39
CA GLU A 22 -2.34 -8.84 0.04
C GLU A 22 -1.45 -9.43 1.16
N THR A 23 -0.61 -8.58 1.75
CA THR A 23 0.34 -9.03 2.78
C THR A 23 -0.37 -9.42 4.06
N VAL A 24 -1.31 -8.60 4.53
CA VAL A 24 -2.10 -8.88 5.75
C VAL A 24 -2.98 -10.11 5.55
N ASN A 25 -3.58 -10.30 4.37
CA ASN A 25 -4.33 -11.53 4.05
C ASN A 25 -3.44 -12.78 4.10
N ASN A 26 -2.20 -12.69 3.60
CA ASN A 26 -1.27 -13.81 3.62
C ASN A 26 -0.78 -14.14 5.05
N GLU A 27 -0.49 -13.14 5.87
CA GLU A 27 0.06 -13.35 7.21
C GLU A 27 -1.01 -13.67 8.27
N LEU A 28 -2.20 -13.05 8.18
CA LEU A 28 -3.25 -13.16 9.20
C LEU A 28 -4.45 -13.99 8.75
N GLY A 29 -4.54 -14.30 7.46
CA GLY A 29 -5.71 -14.93 6.86
C GLY A 29 -6.88 -13.96 6.62
N PRO A 30 -7.80 -14.33 5.72
CA PRO A 30 -8.94 -13.48 5.34
C PRO A 30 -9.99 -13.32 6.44
N ALA A 31 -9.98 -14.18 7.46
CA ALA A 31 -10.88 -14.09 8.60
C ALA A 31 -10.49 -12.99 9.61
N SER A 32 -9.24 -12.51 9.54
CA SER A 32 -8.75 -11.46 10.44
C SER A 32 -9.52 -10.14 10.24
N ILE A 33 -9.91 -9.50 11.35
CA ILE A 33 -10.53 -8.17 11.32
C ILE A 33 -9.62 -7.18 10.61
N VAL A 34 -8.31 -7.21 10.91
CA VAL A 34 -7.33 -6.32 10.28
C VAL A 34 -7.27 -6.53 8.77
N ALA A 35 -7.27 -7.79 8.32
CA ALA A 35 -7.27 -8.11 6.89
C ALA A 35 -8.51 -7.55 6.19
N ARG A 36 -9.69 -7.72 6.80
CA ARG A 36 -10.96 -7.20 6.27
C ARG A 36 -11.00 -5.68 6.20
N GLU A 37 -10.55 -4.99 7.25
CA GLU A 37 -10.54 -3.53 7.28
C GLU A 37 -9.53 -2.94 6.27
N VAL A 38 -8.34 -3.55 6.13
CA VAL A 38 -7.36 -3.11 5.12
C VAL A 38 -7.89 -3.35 3.69
N VAL A 39 -8.54 -4.49 3.44
CA VAL A 39 -9.19 -4.76 2.13
C VAL A 39 -10.34 -3.77 1.88
N ARG A 40 -11.13 -3.45 2.90
CA ARG A 40 -12.23 -2.49 2.82
C ARG A 40 -11.69 -1.10 2.46
N ALA A 41 -10.65 -0.63 3.14
CA ALA A 41 -10.02 0.65 2.85
C ALA A 41 -9.44 0.70 1.42
N TYR A 42 -8.79 -0.39 0.98
CA TYR A 42 -8.32 -0.51 -0.39
C TYR A 42 -9.45 -0.47 -1.42
N ARG A 43 -10.56 -1.18 -1.20
CA ARG A 43 -11.67 -1.20 -2.17
C ARG A 43 -12.46 0.09 -2.20
N SER A 44 -12.63 0.74 -1.05
CA SER A 44 -13.49 1.92 -0.96
C SER A 44 -12.79 3.21 -1.36
N GLY A 45 -11.46 3.30 -1.20
CA GLY A 45 -10.72 4.53 -1.48
C GLY A 45 -11.07 5.69 -0.54
N ARG A 46 -11.79 5.45 0.57
CA ARG A 46 -12.29 6.51 1.47
C ARG A 46 -11.35 6.72 2.65
N LYS A 47 -11.03 7.98 2.98
CA LYS A 47 -10.20 8.29 4.17
C LYS A 47 -10.79 7.77 5.48
N ALA A 48 -12.11 7.68 5.59
CA ALA A 48 -12.74 7.12 6.80
C ALA A 48 -12.37 5.64 6.99
N ASP A 49 -12.44 4.83 5.94
CA ASP A 49 -12.06 3.42 5.99
C ASP A 49 -10.55 3.26 6.19
N LEU A 50 -9.71 4.16 5.65
CA LEU A 50 -8.27 4.19 5.92
C LEU A 50 -7.97 4.38 7.42
N ARG A 51 -8.68 5.27 8.11
CA ARG A 51 -8.49 5.46 9.56
C ARG A 51 -8.85 4.20 10.34
N THR A 52 -9.95 3.54 9.97
CA THR A 52 -10.36 2.27 10.58
C THR A 52 -9.31 1.18 10.35
N ALA A 53 -8.80 1.06 9.13
CA ALA A 53 -7.73 0.11 8.81
C ALA A 53 -6.45 0.41 9.60
N SER A 54 -6.07 1.69 9.75
CA SER A 54 -4.91 2.10 10.56
C SER A 54 -5.10 1.71 12.02
N ALA A 55 -6.26 2.00 12.62
CA ALA A 55 -6.55 1.65 14.01
C ALA A 55 -6.56 0.12 14.22
N ALA A 56 -7.16 -0.63 13.31
CA ALA A 56 -7.15 -2.10 13.36
C ALA A 56 -5.72 -2.66 13.24
N PHE A 57 -4.89 -2.06 12.38
CA PHE A 57 -3.49 -2.46 12.23
C PHE A 57 -2.67 -2.12 13.47
N ASP A 58 -2.87 -0.93 14.06
CA ASP A 58 -2.17 -0.48 15.28
C ASP A 58 -2.53 -1.30 16.53
N ALA A 59 -3.70 -1.94 16.55
CA ALA A 59 -4.10 -2.87 17.58
C ALA A 59 -3.29 -4.19 17.57
N LEU A 60 -2.55 -4.48 16.50
CA LEU A 60 -1.68 -5.66 16.46
C LEU A 60 -0.47 -5.50 17.39
N PRO A 61 0.01 -6.61 17.99
CA PRO A 61 1.30 -6.66 18.68
C PRO A 61 2.43 -6.05 17.84
N GLY A 62 3.34 -5.32 18.48
CA GLY A 62 4.42 -4.61 17.79
C GLY A 62 5.28 -5.51 16.90
N TRP A 63 5.60 -6.73 17.37
CA TRP A 63 6.36 -7.72 16.58
C TRP A 63 5.61 -8.16 15.32
N GLN A 64 4.28 -8.24 15.38
CA GLN A 64 3.43 -8.67 14.27
C GLN A 64 3.30 -7.56 13.23
N ARG A 65 3.18 -6.31 13.68
CA ARG A 65 3.25 -5.13 12.80
C ARG A 65 4.58 -5.04 12.07
N ALA A 66 5.69 -5.22 12.78
CA ALA A 66 7.03 -5.19 12.20
C ALA A 66 7.19 -6.26 11.10
N ARG A 67 6.79 -7.50 11.40
CA ARG A 67 6.82 -8.61 10.44
C ARG A 67 5.99 -8.32 9.18
N ILE A 68 4.74 -7.88 9.34
CA ILE A 68 3.88 -7.53 8.21
C ILE A 68 4.46 -6.35 7.41
N GLY A 69 5.02 -5.34 8.10
CA GLY A 69 5.68 -4.20 7.46
C GLY A 69 6.89 -4.60 6.61
N ASP A 70 7.71 -5.51 7.12
CA ASP A 70 8.86 -6.06 6.39
C ASP A 70 8.43 -6.86 5.17
N ASP A 71 7.40 -7.70 5.30
CA ASP A 71 6.85 -8.47 4.17
C ASP A 71 6.20 -7.58 3.11
N ALA A 72 5.43 -6.57 3.53
CA ALA A 72 4.85 -5.60 2.63
C ALA A 72 5.95 -4.83 1.87
N THR A 73 7.04 -4.47 2.56
CA THR A 73 8.20 -3.82 1.96
C THR A 73 8.90 -4.73 0.95
N ARG A 74 9.15 -6.01 1.31
CA ARG A 74 9.72 -7.01 0.39
C ARG A 74 8.83 -7.19 -0.84
N ARG A 75 7.51 -7.24 -0.66
CA ARG A 75 6.54 -7.41 -1.74
C ARG A 75 6.49 -6.20 -2.66
N ALA A 76 6.47 -4.99 -2.10
CA ALA A 76 6.57 -3.74 -2.86
C ALA A 76 7.88 -3.68 -3.68
N LYS A 77 9.02 -4.06 -3.09
CA LYS A 77 10.31 -4.14 -3.80
C LYS A 77 10.27 -5.16 -4.95
N ARG A 78 9.66 -6.32 -4.76
CA ARG A 78 9.49 -7.35 -5.82
C ARG A 78 8.57 -6.87 -6.94
N LEU A 79 7.46 -6.23 -6.61
CA LEU A 79 6.56 -5.60 -7.59
C LEU A 79 7.31 -4.53 -8.38
N ARG A 80 8.07 -3.67 -7.70
CA ARG A 80 8.94 -2.68 -8.34
C ARG A 80 9.96 -3.32 -9.28
N ALA A 81 10.65 -4.37 -8.85
CA ALA A 81 11.62 -5.07 -9.68
C ALA A 81 10.97 -5.77 -10.88
N ARG A 82 9.74 -6.28 -10.75
CA ARG A 82 8.97 -6.85 -11.87
C ARG A 82 8.54 -5.79 -12.86
N LEU A 83 8.03 -4.64 -12.38
CA LEU A 83 7.71 -3.50 -13.23
C LEU A 83 8.96 -3.01 -13.95
N LEU A 84 10.09 -2.88 -13.25
CA LEU A 84 11.36 -2.50 -13.85
C LEU A 84 11.93 -3.53 -14.84
N LYS A 85 11.66 -4.83 -14.66
CA LYS A 85 12.05 -5.87 -15.64
C LYS A 85 11.12 -5.91 -16.85
N GLY A 86 9.81 -5.68 -16.65
CA GLY A 86 8.85 -5.48 -17.74
C GLY A 86 9.24 -4.25 -18.56
N THR A 87 9.52 -3.14 -17.87
CA THR A 87 9.95 -1.91 -18.53
C THR A 87 11.38 -2.02 -19.07
N ALA A 88 12.28 -2.83 -18.51
CA ALA A 88 13.60 -3.12 -19.10
C ALA A 88 13.54 -3.95 -20.37
N ARG A 89 12.49 -4.76 -20.54
CA ARG A 89 12.20 -5.35 -21.84
C ARG A 89 11.65 -4.28 -22.80
N ASP A 90 10.81 -3.37 -22.31
CA ASP A 90 10.27 -2.25 -23.08
C ASP A 90 11.29 -1.13 -23.34
N TRP A 91 12.38 -0.98 -22.58
CA TRP A 91 13.37 0.09 -22.75
C TRP A 91 14.19 -0.11 -24.05
N ARG A 92 14.36 -1.36 -24.52
CA ARG A 92 14.90 -1.64 -25.86
C ARG A 92 13.94 -1.23 -26.99
N GLU A 93 12.64 -1.09 -26.71
CA GLU A 93 11.64 -0.56 -27.66
C GLU A 93 11.40 0.96 -27.48
N LEU A 94 11.61 1.50 -26.27
CA LEU A 94 11.36 2.90 -25.88
C LEU A 94 12.55 3.85 -26.05
N GLU A 95 13.72 3.41 -26.56
CA GLU A 95 14.78 4.34 -26.99
C GLU A 95 14.31 5.35 -28.07
N LYS A 96 13.07 5.24 -28.57
CA LYS A 96 12.41 6.24 -29.42
C LYS A 96 11.51 7.26 -28.70
N GLY A 97 11.23 7.18 -27.39
CA GLY A 97 10.29 8.11 -26.76
C GLY A 97 10.35 8.12 -25.23
N GLY A 98 10.95 9.17 -24.67
CA GLY A 98 11.19 9.30 -23.24
C GLY A 98 9.94 9.60 -22.42
N GLU A 99 9.50 8.66 -21.60
CA GLU A 99 8.53 8.93 -20.53
C GLU A 99 9.02 8.31 -19.20
N ARG A 100 9.16 9.16 -18.18
CA ARG A 100 9.88 8.87 -16.93
C ARG A 100 8.91 8.25 -15.91
N ILE A 101 8.99 6.94 -15.70
CA ILE A 101 8.09 6.20 -14.79
C ILE A 101 8.33 6.60 -13.31
N VAL A 102 7.32 7.18 -12.67
CA VAL A 102 7.33 7.54 -11.23
C VAL A 102 6.75 6.39 -10.39
N ILE A 103 7.56 5.85 -9.47
CA ILE A 103 7.20 4.69 -8.63
C ILE A 103 6.80 5.17 -7.23
N PRO A 104 5.70 4.65 -6.66
CA PRO A 104 5.24 5.12 -5.36
C PRO A 104 6.04 4.56 -4.17
N ALA A 105 6.50 5.46 -3.28
CA ALA A 105 6.93 5.19 -1.91
C ALA A 105 5.81 4.63 -1.01
N PRO A 106 6.15 3.90 0.06
CA PRO A 106 5.20 3.43 1.04
C PRO A 106 4.47 4.59 1.75
N PRO A 107 3.23 4.32 2.21
CA PRO A 107 2.33 5.31 2.76
C PRO A 107 2.88 5.80 4.11
N ARG A 108 2.59 7.05 4.45
CA ARG A 108 3.31 7.77 5.52
C ARG A 108 3.15 7.15 6.91
N PHE A 109 2.05 6.46 7.19
CA PHE A 109 1.80 5.82 8.48
C PHE A 109 2.61 4.54 8.72
N LEU A 110 3.19 3.94 7.67
CA LEU A 110 4.14 2.83 7.79
C LEU A 110 5.58 3.30 8.04
N ARG A 111 5.84 4.62 8.03
CA ARG A 111 7.17 5.14 8.28
C ARG A 111 7.38 5.25 9.79
N PRO A 112 8.48 4.70 10.33
CA PRO A 112 8.83 4.94 11.72
C PRO A 112 8.95 6.45 11.94
N ARG A 113 8.28 6.96 12.97
CA ARG A 113 8.41 8.36 13.39
C ARG A 113 9.87 8.57 13.76
N ALA A 114 10.56 9.44 13.01
CA ALA A 114 11.96 9.76 13.30
C ALA A 114 12.06 10.20 14.77
N PRO A 115 12.95 9.58 15.58
CA PRO A 115 13.24 10.11 16.91
C PRO A 115 13.85 11.51 16.73
N ARG A 116 13.32 12.47 17.49
CA ARG A 116 13.93 13.79 17.66
C ARG A 116 15.14 13.69 18.57
#